data_AF-A0A2V8W6I2-F1
#
_entry.id   AF-A0A2V8W6I2-F1
#
_cell.length_a   1.000
_cell.length_b   1.000
_cell.length_c   1.000
_cell.angle_alpha   90.00
_cell.angle_beta   90.00
_cell.angle_gamma   90.00
#
_symmetry.space_group_name_H-M   'P 1'
#
loop_
_entity.id
_entity.type
_entity.pdbx_description
1 polymer ?
#
loop_
_entity_poly.entity_id
_entity_poly.type
_entity_poly.pdbx_seq_one_letter_code
_entity_poly.pdbx_strand_id
1 'polypeptide(L)' 'GGTRGSGNIDIWKLKLDGTGKDFTRLTHFNDYAGGKASNPVISTDGRFMAFQVAKTDDPAGVGYGILLFHFKP' A
#
# COMPACT_ATOMS: atom_id res chain seq x y z
N GLY A 1 -7.21 -5.80 -10.70
CA GLY A 1 -7.38 -7.24 -10.45
C GLY A 1 -8.38 -7.49 -9.32
N GLY A 2 -9.42 -8.28 -9.57
CA GLY A 2 -10.44 -8.63 -8.56
C GLY A 2 -11.70 -7.75 -8.58
N THR A 3 -12.69 -8.14 -7.77
CA THR A 3 -13.97 -7.43 -7.59
C THR A 3 -13.74 -6.07 -6.98
N ARG A 4 -14.24 -5.00 -7.63
CA ARG A 4 -14.10 -3.62 -7.14
C ARG A 4 -14.81 -3.46 -5.79
N GLY A 5 -14.14 -2.83 -4.83
CA GLY A 5 -14.74 -2.47 -3.54
C GLY A 5 -13.72 -1.87 -2.56
N SER A 6 -14.19 -1.51 -1.37
CA SER A 6 -13.36 -0.93 -0.30
C SER A 6 -12.27 -1.87 0.21
N GLY A 7 -12.40 -3.18 -0.03
CA GLY A 7 -11.38 -4.18 0.27
C GLY A 7 -10.15 -4.13 -0.64
N ASN A 8 -10.23 -3.44 -1.79
CA ASN A 8 -9.10 -3.26 -2.69
C ASN A 8 -8.20 -2.13 -2.19
N ILE A 9 -7.13 -2.49 -1.47
CA ILE A 9 -6.22 -1.53 -0.84
C ILE A 9 -4.82 -1.66 -1.42
N ASP A 10 -4.31 -0.55 -1.92
CA ASP A 10 -2.90 -0.35 -2.22
C ASP A 10 -2.43 0.89 -1.49
N ILE A 11 -1.12 1.02 -1.34
CA ILE A 11 -0.51 2.16 -0.70
C ILE A 11 -0.24 3.23 -1.76
N TRP A 12 -0.62 4.46 -1.44
CA TRP A 12 -0.47 5.64 -2.29
C TRP A 12 0.37 6.70 -1.60
N LYS A 13 1.13 7.46 -2.38
CA LYS A 13 1.88 8.64 -1.94
C LYS A 13 1.24 9.89 -2.53
N LEU A 14 1.03 10.90 -1.69
CA LEU A 14 0.62 12.24 -2.10
C LEU A 14 1.74 13.22 -1.78
N LYS A 15 2.06 14.10 -2.71
CA LYS A 15 2.95 15.24 -2.45
C LYS A 15 2.22 16.30 -1.62
N LEU A 16 2.81 16.66 -0.47
CA LEU A 16 2.24 17.64 0.46
C LEU A 16 2.70 19.07 0.15
N ASP A 17 2.48 19.54 -1.08
CA ASP A 17 2.82 20.90 -1.51
C ASP A 17 1.62 21.86 -1.55
N GLY A 18 0.50 21.45 -0.95
CA GLY A 18 -0.75 22.22 -0.90
C GLY A 18 -1.58 22.18 -2.19
N THR A 19 -1.08 21.57 -3.27
CA THR A 19 -1.82 21.51 -4.54
C THR A 19 -2.85 20.38 -4.59
N GLY A 20 -2.66 19.34 -3.77
CA GLY A 20 -3.42 18.10 -3.85
C GLY A 20 -3.17 17.31 -5.14
N LYS A 21 -2.06 17.61 -5.85
CA LYS A 21 -1.66 16.92 -7.08
C LYS A 21 -0.55 15.91 -6.79
N ASP A 22 -0.19 15.11 -7.80
CA ASP A 22 0.91 14.13 -7.75
C ASP A 22 0.67 12.93 -6.82
N PHE A 23 -0.47 12.25 -7.01
CA PHE A 23 -0.67 10.92 -6.44
C PHE A 23 0.14 9.86 -7.18
N THR A 24 0.95 9.12 -6.45
CA THR A 24 1.70 7.97 -6.97
C THR A 24 1.24 6.69 -6.29
N ARG A 25 0.80 5.69 -7.06
CA ARG A 25 0.53 4.35 -6.55
C ARG A 25 1.86 3.65 -6.28
N LEU A 26 2.09 3.24 -5.03
CA LEU A 26 3.35 2.60 -4.62
C LEU A 26 3.29 1.07 -4.72
N THR A 27 2.12 0.48 -4.44
CA THR A 27 1.92 -0.98 -4.51
C THR A 27 0.85 -1.35 -5.53
N HIS A 28 0.95 -2.55 -6.07
CA HIS A 28 0.12 -3.02 -7.19
C HIS A 28 -0.53 -4.38 -6.89
N PHE A 29 -0.77 -4.69 -5.61
CA PHE A 29 -1.32 -5.99 -5.21
C PHE A 29 -2.75 -6.17 -5.71
N ASN A 30 -3.53 -5.07 -5.77
CA ASN A 30 -4.84 -5.12 -6.38
C ASN A 30 -4.80 -5.36 -7.89
N ASP A 31 -3.65 -5.41 -8.56
CA ASP A 31 -3.64 -5.82 -9.97
C ASP A 31 -3.86 -7.33 -10.12
N TYR A 32 -3.62 -8.09 -9.05
CA TYR A 32 -3.84 -9.52 -8.95
C TYR A 32 -5.08 -9.82 -8.09
N ALA A 33 -5.86 -10.83 -8.47
CA ALA A 33 -7.11 -11.15 -7.79
C ALA A 33 -6.86 -11.51 -6.32
N GLY A 34 -7.59 -10.84 -5.42
CA GLY A 34 -7.58 -11.14 -4.00
C GLY A 34 -6.42 -10.53 -3.20
N GLY A 35 -5.46 -9.84 -3.83
CA GLY A 35 -4.32 -9.25 -3.10
C GLY A 35 -4.60 -7.82 -2.62
N LYS A 36 -4.15 -7.48 -1.39
CA LYS A 36 -4.08 -6.10 -0.90
C LYS A 36 -2.78 -5.84 -0.14
N ALA A 37 -2.35 -4.58 -0.12
CA ALA A 37 -1.23 -4.09 0.68
C ALA A 37 -1.72 -2.99 1.64
N SER A 38 -1.47 -3.13 2.94
CA SER A 38 -2.03 -2.25 3.95
C SER A 38 -1.07 -1.96 5.11
N ASN A 39 -1.49 -1.04 5.99
CA ASN A 39 -0.81 -0.66 7.22
C ASN A 39 0.69 -0.35 7.03
N PRO A 40 1.01 0.63 6.15
CA PRO A 40 2.39 1.04 5.94
C PRO A 40 2.96 1.75 7.16
N VAL A 41 4.24 1.53 7.42
CA VAL A 41 5.06 2.31 8.35
C VAL A 41 6.34 2.73 7.64
N ILE A 42 6.64 4.03 7.65
CA ILE A 42 7.81 4.61 6.99
C ILE A 42 8.97 4.72 7.99
N SER A 43 10.20 4.41 7.55
CA SER A 43 11.40 4.62 8.36
C SER A 43 11.63 6.10 8.66
N THR A 44 12.33 6.41 9.75
CA THR A 44 12.60 7.81 10.17
C THR A 44 13.27 8.66 9.10
N ASP A 45 14.12 8.04 8.28
CA ASP A 45 14.84 8.69 7.19
C ASP A 45 14.09 8.67 5.85
N GLY A 46 12.87 8.12 5.81
CA GLY A 46 12.04 8.05 4.61
C GLY A 46 12.55 7.10 3.51
N ARG A 47 13.60 6.31 3.75
CA ARG A 47 14.21 5.43 2.73
C ARG A 47 13.51 4.08 2.58
N PHE A 48 12.78 3.64 3.59
CA PHE A 48 12.09 2.36 3.60
C PHE A 48 10.64 2.48 4.05
N MET A 49 9.81 1.56 3.59
CA MET A 49 8.46 1.33 4.10
C MET A 49 8.27 -0.15 4.38
N ALA A 50 7.86 -0.49 5.60
CA ALA A 50 7.33 -1.81 5.92
C ALA A 50 5.82 -1.80 5.72
N PHE A 51 5.25 -2.85 5.14
CA PHE A 51 3.80 -2.97 4.96
C PHE A 51 3.35 -4.42 5.03
N GLN A 52 2.07 -4.62 5.33
CA GLN A 52 1.46 -5.94 5.39
C GLN A 52 0.95 -6.38 4.01
N VAL A 53 1.17 -7.65 3.68
CA VAL A 53 0.44 -8.34 2.60
C VAL A 53 -0.76 -9.07 3.19
N ALA A 54 -1.93 -8.87 2.59
CA ALA A 54 -3.19 -9.44 3.04
C ALA A 54 -4.11 -9.75 1.84
N LYS A 55 -5.31 -10.27 2.12
CA LYS A 55 -6.34 -10.52 1.11
C LYS A 55 -7.48 -9.52 1.16
N THR A 56 -8.13 -9.28 0.03
CA THR A 56 -9.20 -8.28 -0.11
C THR A 56 -10.45 -8.59 0.74
N ASP A 57 -10.67 -9.85 1.08
CA ASP A 57 -11.77 -10.36 1.91
C ASP A 57 -11.43 -10.48 3.40
N ASP A 58 -10.16 -10.28 3.77
CA ASP A 58 -9.76 -10.29 5.18
C ASP A 58 -10.31 -9.08 5.95
N PRO A 59 -10.72 -9.26 7.22
CA PRO A 59 -10.94 -8.17 8.15
C PRO A 59 -9.74 -7.21 8.24
N ALA A 60 -10.00 -5.96 8.60
CA ALA A 60 -8.93 -4.99 8.84
C ALA A 60 -7.98 -5.48 9.95
N GLY A 61 -6.67 -5.34 9.71
CA GLY A 61 -5.62 -5.73 10.66
C GLY A 61 -5.03 -7.13 10.43
N VAL A 62 -5.72 -8.01 9.70
CA VAL A 62 -5.18 -9.33 9.30
C VAL A 62 -4.12 -9.15 8.22
N GLY A 63 -3.00 -9.88 8.34
CA GLY A 63 -1.92 -9.92 7.36
C GLY A 63 -1.10 -11.20 7.46
N TYR A 64 -0.48 -11.58 6.35
CA TYR A 64 0.23 -12.86 6.19
C TYR A 64 1.74 -12.70 5.96
N GLY A 65 2.25 -11.48 6.09
CA GLY A 65 3.67 -11.19 5.96
C GLY A 65 3.95 -9.70 5.98
N ILE A 66 5.19 -9.35 6.30
CA ILE A 66 5.72 -7.99 6.21
C ILE A 66 6.71 -7.93 5.06
N LEU A 67 6.48 -7.01 4.14
CA LEU A 67 7.37 -6.73 3.02
C LEU A 67 8.05 -5.38 3.23
N LEU A 68 9.27 -5.26 2.73
CA LEU A 68 10.03 -4.02 2.74
C LEU A 68 10.03 -3.40 1.33
N PHE A 69 9.59 -2.15 1.23
CA PHE A 69 9.69 -1.34 0.03
C PHE A 69 10.86 -0.37 0.19
N HIS A 70 11.75 -0.33 -0.80
CA HIS A 70 12.89 0.58 -0.84
C HIS A 70 12.52 1.76 -1.73
N PHE A 71 12.49 2.97 -1.19
CA PHE A 71 12.35 4.16 -2.01
C PHE A 71 13.67 4.37 -2.75
N LYS A 72 13.62 4.38 -4.09
CA LYS A 72 14.78 4.78 -4.89
C LYS A 72 15.13 6.25 -4.54
N PRO A 73 16.42 6.61 -4.51
CA PRO A 73 16.86 7.99 -4.31
C PRO A 73 16.24 8.95 -5.33
#